data_AF-V6L0J1-F1
#
_entry.id   AF-V6L0J1-F1
#
_cell.length_a   1.000
_cell.length_b   1.000
_cell.length_c   1.000
_cell.angle_alpha   90.00
_cell.angle_beta   90.00
_cell.angle_gamma   90.00
#
_symmetry.space_group_name_H-M   'P 1'
#
loop_
_entity.id
_entity.type
_entity.pdbx_description
1 polymer ?
#
loop_
_entity_poly.entity_id
_entity_poly.type
_entity_poly.pdbx_seq_one_letter_code
_entity_poly.pdbx_strand_id
1 'polypeptide(L)'
;MWLGSAKSNLGHTQAASGVVGVIKMVLALTHGTLPRTLHVEQPTSRVDWESGGVRLLADEQRWPDSGRPPRAGVSAFGISGTNAHVILEQAPEQPALEPPATEAAGPAPEPKVVPWLLSARTPQALQERASALSGLLGRGEAAAAVGRALATTRARFDHRAVVVGRCTGDGFASALAALADGEPDHHVASGNAGPLGRTVFVFPGQGAQWAGMAVELIEQSPVFAGRMAECEAAIGEFADWSLTEVLRGAEGAPGLERVDVVQPASFAVMVSLAALWRSFGVQPAAVVGHSQGEIAAACVAGALSLRDAARVVCLRSRLITAVAGSGGMATVALPADEVEKLLADHDGRLSLAAVNGPRSAVVSGDRDAIDQLVATCKADHVRAKAIPVDYASHSAHVEPILGELAEILAPVEPRRPEVPFFSTVTGDWVTEAAFDAEYWCTNLRQSVRFGEAVRALSEQGYGLFVENSPHPVLLAALEGAVEDRDDAYAVGSLRRDDGGLERFLLSLGEAWARGAPVDWYPAFPGDPGDVRLPTYPFQRRRLWIEPPAAALAREEQSVADGWRYAVDWTEVPETGATELDGDWLVVTPQAPDTTGTVT
;
A
#
# COMPACT_ATOMS: atom_id res chain seq x y z
N MET A 1 51.71 14.46 -19.70
CA MET A 1 50.85 14.17 -18.53
C MET A 1 50.25 15.48 -18.03
N TRP A 2 48.94 15.52 -17.79
CA TRP A 2 48.28 16.69 -17.19
C TRP A 2 48.43 16.69 -15.68
N LEU A 3 48.63 17.87 -15.08
CA LEU A 3 48.81 18.07 -13.65
C LEU A 3 47.84 19.15 -13.14
N GLY A 4 47.13 18.83 -12.06
CA GLY A 4 46.29 19.80 -11.35
C GLY A 4 46.00 19.34 -9.92
N SER A 5 45.43 20.22 -9.10
CA SER A 5 45.16 19.95 -7.69
C SER A 5 43.73 20.35 -7.32
N ALA A 6 43.00 19.52 -6.57
CA ALA A 6 41.71 19.94 -6.01
C ALA A 6 41.86 21.05 -4.95
N LYS A 7 43.07 21.19 -4.38
CA LYS A 7 43.36 22.17 -3.34
C LYS A 7 43.31 23.62 -3.84
N SER A 8 43.50 23.84 -5.14
CA SER A 8 43.32 25.18 -5.72
C SER A 8 41.86 25.65 -5.67
N ASN A 9 40.90 24.73 -5.52
CA ASN A 9 39.46 25.05 -5.50
C ASN A 9 38.88 24.98 -4.09
N LEU A 10 39.29 23.99 -3.29
CA LEU A 10 38.70 23.69 -1.98
C LEU A 10 39.66 23.94 -0.80
N GLY A 11 40.87 24.42 -1.06
CA GLY A 11 41.93 24.50 -0.06
C GLY A 11 42.45 23.13 0.38
N HIS A 12 43.28 23.11 1.42
CA HIS A 12 43.81 21.87 1.99
C HIS A 12 42.85 21.32 3.05
N THR A 13 42.00 20.36 2.68
CA THR A 13 41.04 19.66 3.56
C THR A 13 41.67 18.67 4.55
N GLN A 14 42.93 18.91 4.93
CA GLN A 14 43.73 18.09 5.84
C GLN A 14 43.63 16.58 5.54
N ALA A 15 43.15 15.77 6.49
CA ALA A 15 43.04 14.32 6.36
C ALA A 15 42.17 13.88 5.16
N ALA A 16 41.20 14.71 4.73
CA ALA A 16 40.35 14.41 3.58
C ALA A 16 41.00 14.73 2.22
N SER A 17 42.17 15.35 2.19
CA SER A 17 42.77 15.84 0.94
C SER A 17 43.11 14.75 -0.07
N GLY A 18 43.48 13.55 0.39
CA GLY A 18 43.72 12.41 -0.49
C GLY A 18 42.44 11.97 -1.22
N VAL A 19 41.38 11.69 -0.45
CA VAL A 19 40.10 11.22 -1.01
C VAL A 19 39.40 12.29 -1.84
N VAL A 20 39.53 13.58 -1.52
CA VAL A 20 39.04 14.67 -2.38
C VAL A 20 39.71 14.65 -3.76
N GLY A 21 41.01 14.32 -3.82
CA GLY A 21 41.72 14.11 -5.09
C GLY A 21 41.17 12.92 -5.88
N VAL A 22 40.83 11.83 -5.19
CA VAL A 22 40.18 10.66 -5.80
C VAL A 22 38.79 11.01 -6.34
N ILE A 23 37.95 11.70 -5.56
CA ILE A 23 36.60 12.13 -5.98
C ILE A 23 36.69 13.01 -7.24
N LYS A 24 37.60 14.00 -7.25
CA LYS A 24 37.87 14.84 -8.42
C LYS A 24 38.14 13.97 -9.66
N MET A 25 39.03 12.97 -9.51
CA MET A 25 39.44 12.17 -10.66
C MET A 25 38.39 11.16 -11.11
N VAL A 26 37.61 10.58 -10.19
CA VAL A 26 36.47 9.74 -10.54
C VAL A 26 35.44 10.55 -11.34
N LEU A 27 35.09 11.76 -10.89
CA LEU A 27 34.18 12.64 -11.63
C LEU A 27 34.75 13.01 -13.01
N ALA A 28 36.05 13.32 -13.10
CA ALA A 28 36.71 13.62 -14.37
C ALA A 28 36.67 12.44 -15.35
N LEU A 29 36.84 11.20 -14.85
CA LEU A 29 36.72 9.97 -15.64
C LEU A 29 35.28 9.73 -16.10
N THR A 30 34.30 9.92 -15.21
CA THR A 30 32.86 9.76 -15.54
C THR A 30 32.38 10.76 -16.58
N HIS A 31 32.84 12.02 -16.50
CA HIS A 31 32.42 13.08 -17.42
C HIS A 31 33.32 13.21 -18.65
N GLY A 32 34.42 12.44 -18.74
CA GLY A 32 35.36 12.52 -19.86
C GLY A 32 36.10 13.86 -19.97
N THR A 33 36.20 14.62 -18.88
CA THR A 33 36.71 16.00 -18.85
C THR A 33 37.59 16.23 -17.64
N LEU A 34 38.76 16.83 -17.87
CA LEU A 34 39.74 17.22 -16.86
C LEU A 34 39.50 18.69 -16.46
N PRO A 35 39.06 18.98 -15.23
CA PRO A 35 38.76 20.34 -14.80
C PRO A 35 40.02 21.11 -14.41
N ARG A 36 40.06 22.40 -14.80
CA ARG A 36 41.22 23.28 -14.59
C ARG A 36 41.71 23.36 -13.14
N THR A 37 43.00 23.59 -12.96
CA THR A 37 43.62 23.98 -11.68
C THR A 37 43.73 25.50 -11.64
N LEU A 38 43.44 26.12 -10.50
CA LEU A 38 43.44 27.58 -10.36
C LEU A 38 44.82 28.09 -9.92
N HIS A 39 45.07 29.40 -10.11
CA HIS A 39 46.27 30.13 -9.68
C HIS A 39 47.57 29.63 -10.34
N VAL A 40 47.49 29.32 -11.64
CA VAL A 40 48.62 28.84 -12.45
C VAL A 40 48.87 29.69 -13.69
N GLU A 41 48.36 30.93 -13.72
CA GLU A 41 48.61 31.90 -14.80
C GLU A 41 50.11 32.16 -14.96
N GLN A 42 50.85 32.14 -13.86
CA GLN A 42 52.31 32.13 -13.83
C GLN A 42 52.79 30.89 -13.07
N PRO A 43 53.22 29.82 -13.76
CA PRO A 43 53.78 28.63 -13.13
C PRO A 43 55.00 28.97 -12.25
N THR A 44 55.25 28.18 -11.20
CA THR A 44 56.42 28.41 -10.34
C THR A 44 57.73 28.30 -11.13
N SER A 45 58.63 29.27 -10.92
CA SER A 45 59.97 29.30 -11.51
C SER A 45 60.95 28.30 -10.89
N ARG A 46 60.52 27.55 -9.86
CA ARG A 46 61.33 26.53 -9.18
C ARG A 46 61.29 25.16 -9.86
N VAL A 47 60.48 25.01 -10.90
CA VAL A 47 60.33 23.77 -11.69
C VAL A 47 60.57 24.11 -13.16
N ASP A 48 61.36 23.28 -13.85
CA ASP A 48 61.47 23.33 -15.31
C ASP A 48 60.27 22.60 -15.94
N TRP A 49 59.36 23.37 -16.51
CA TRP A 49 58.14 22.86 -17.15
C TRP A 49 58.34 22.49 -18.62
N GLU A 50 59.42 22.94 -19.26
CA GLU A 50 59.63 22.76 -20.70
C GLU A 50 60.16 21.36 -21.02
N SER A 51 61.02 20.80 -20.17
CA SER A 51 61.68 19.51 -20.42
C SER A 51 60.91 18.27 -19.94
N GLY A 52 59.98 18.42 -18.99
CA GLY A 52 59.48 17.31 -18.15
C GLY A 52 58.27 16.52 -18.64
N GLY A 53 57.67 16.83 -19.79
CA GLY A 53 56.47 16.13 -20.29
C GLY A 53 55.21 16.27 -19.41
N VAL A 54 55.27 17.12 -18.37
CA VAL A 54 54.16 17.45 -17.45
C VAL A 54 53.64 18.85 -17.80
N ARG A 55 52.31 18.99 -17.90
CA ARG A 55 51.65 20.25 -18.22
C ARG A 55 50.63 20.59 -17.17
N LEU A 56 50.68 21.83 -16.66
CA LEU A 56 49.64 22.34 -15.76
C LEU A 56 48.32 22.46 -16.52
N LEU A 57 47.25 22.04 -15.87
CA LEU A 57 45.90 22.05 -16.42
C LEU A 57 45.25 23.43 -16.23
N ALA A 58 45.79 24.45 -16.91
CA ALA A 58 45.34 25.84 -16.78
C ALA A 58 43.90 26.07 -17.27
N ASP A 59 43.50 25.30 -18.29
CA ASP A 59 42.16 25.30 -18.86
C ASP A 59 41.53 23.91 -18.73
N GLU A 60 40.20 23.86 -18.80
CA GLU A 60 39.47 22.60 -18.91
C GLU A 60 39.90 21.87 -20.18
N GLN A 61 40.12 20.55 -20.09
CA GLN A 61 40.53 19.72 -21.22
C GLN A 61 39.63 18.50 -21.34
N ARG A 62 39.24 18.15 -22.56
CA ARG A 62 38.65 16.83 -22.82
C ARG A 62 39.71 15.75 -22.54
N TRP A 63 39.28 14.60 -22.02
CA TRP A 63 40.19 13.48 -21.86
C TRP A 63 40.71 13.01 -23.23
N PRO A 64 42.04 12.86 -23.43
CA PRO A 64 42.58 12.44 -24.71
C PRO A 64 42.12 11.03 -25.09
N ASP A 65 41.59 10.88 -26.30
CA ASP A 65 41.37 9.56 -26.89
C ASP A 65 42.73 8.96 -27.28
N SER A 66 43.07 7.85 -26.62
CA SER A 66 44.36 7.18 -26.78
C SER A 66 44.21 5.69 -27.10
N GLY A 67 42.99 5.24 -27.42
CA GLY A 67 42.69 3.81 -27.63
C GLY A 67 42.94 2.93 -26.40
N ARG A 68 43.07 3.52 -25.21
CA ARG A 68 43.29 2.85 -23.92
C ARG A 68 42.38 3.45 -22.87
N PRO A 69 41.98 2.68 -21.84
CA PRO A 69 41.22 3.21 -20.72
C PRO A 69 41.95 4.42 -20.10
N PRO A 70 41.26 5.57 -19.96
CA PRO A 70 41.67 6.70 -19.15
C PRO A 70 42.21 6.29 -17.77
N ARG A 71 43.39 6.79 -17.41
CA ARG A 71 44.03 6.55 -16.11
C ARG A 71 44.56 7.84 -15.48
N ALA A 72 44.48 7.93 -14.16
CA ALA A 72 45.03 9.05 -13.40
C ALA A 72 45.75 8.59 -12.13
N GLY A 73 46.79 9.32 -11.74
CA GLY A 73 47.45 9.15 -10.45
C GLY A 73 46.98 10.21 -9.44
N VAL A 74 46.74 9.80 -8.20
CA VAL A 74 46.47 10.70 -7.06
C VAL A 74 47.54 10.51 -6.00
N SER A 75 48.26 11.60 -5.67
CA SER A 75 49.31 11.60 -4.66
C SER A 75 48.88 12.38 -3.41
N ALA A 76 49.24 11.86 -2.23
CA ALA A 76 49.10 12.54 -0.95
C ALA A 76 50.39 12.37 -0.12
N PHE A 77 50.94 13.48 0.36
CA PHE A 77 52.19 13.53 1.12
C PHE A 77 51.91 14.16 2.49
N GLY A 78 51.98 13.36 3.55
CA GLY A 78 51.73 13.81 4.92
C GLY A 78 52.95 14.48 5.53
N ILE A 79 52.73 15.42 6.46
CA ILE A 79 53.82 16.12 7.15
C ILE A 79 54.72 15.18 7.97
N SER A 80 54.20 14.01 8.38
CA SER A 80 54.98 12.95 9.04
C SER A 80 56.01 12.28 8.13
N GLY A 81 55.98 12.53 6.83
CA GLY A 81 56.79 11.83 5.82
C GLY A 81 56.11 10.61 5.20
N THR A 82 54.90 10.26 5.63
CA THR A 82 54.12 9.16 5.04
C THR A 82 53.52 9.59 3.70
N ASN A 83 53.82 8.84 2.65
CA ASN A 83 53.39 9.12 1.28
C ASN A 83 52.44 8.03 0.77
N ALA A 84 51.38 8.43 0.08
CA ALA A 84 50.47 7.52 -0.61
C ALA A 84 50.31 7.95 -2.09
N HIS A 85 50.26 6.97 -2.98
CA HIS A 85 49.96 7.17 -4.40
C HIS A 85 48.98 6.09 -4.87
N VAL A 86 47.89 6.52 -5.50
CA VAL A 86 46.84 5.62 -6.01
C VAL A 86 46.70 5.85 -7.51
N ILE A 87 46.57 4.76 -8.26
CA ILE A 87 46.28 4.78 -9.69
C ILE A 87 44.79 4.43 -9.87
N LEU A 88 44.07 5.27 -10.61
CA LEU A 88 42.67 5.11 -10.96
C LEU A 88 42.57 4.83 -12.46
N GLU A 89 41.62 3.99 -12.84
CA GLU A 89 41.28 3.66 -14.23
C GLU A 89 39.77 3.85 -14.42
N GLN A 90 39.35 4.24 -15.63
CA GLN A 90 37.93 4.27 -15.99
C GLN A 90 37.31 2.89 -15.76
N ALA A 91 36.09 2.84 -15.23
CA ALA A 91 35.34 1.60 -15.18
C ALA A 91 35.20 1.01 -16.60
N PRO A 92 35.29 -0.33 -16.78
CA PRO A 92 35.03 -0.94 -18.07
C PRO A 92 33.63 -0.53 -18.53
N GLU A 93 33.47 -0.25 -19.83
CA GLU A 93 32.13 -0.12 -20.41
C GLU A 93 31.39 -1.42 -20.11
N GLN A 94 30.35 -1.34 -19.29
CA GLN A 94 29.41 -2.44 -19.21
C GLN A 94 28.73 -2.49 -20.58
N PRO A 95 28.83 -3.61 -21.31
CA PRO A 95 27.94 -3.78 -22.46
C PRO A 95 26.53 -3.56 -21.90
N ALA A 96 25.76 -2.66 -22.53
CA ALA A 96 24.33 -2.61 -22.27
C ALA A 96 23.87 -4.05 -22.33
N LEU A 97 23.34 -4.59 -21.23
CA LEU A 97 22.84 -5.96 -21.22
C LEU A 97 21.81 -6.00 -22.34
N GLU A 98 22.20 -6.57 -23.49
CA GLU A 98 21.23 -6.94 -24.50
C GLU A 98 20.26 -7.83 -23.74
N PRO A 99 18.95 -7.49 -23.72
CA PRO A 99 17.99 -8.32 -23.06
C PRO A 99 18.21 -9.75 -23.58
N PRO A 100 18.25 -10.77 -22.70
CA PRO A 100 18.51 -12.13 -23.14
C PRO A 100 17.63 -12.41 -24.34
N ALA A 101 18.22 -12.92 -25.43
CA ALA A 101 17.49 -13.37 -26.60
C ALA A 101 16.63 -14.58 -26.20
N THR A 102 15.55 -14.32 -25.46
CA THR A 102 14.44 -15.25 -25.34
C THR A 102 13.69 -15.15 -26.66
N GLU A 103 13.98 -16.09 -27.55
CA GLU A 103 13.13 -16.43 -28.69
C GLU A 103 11.71 -16.78 -28.18
N ALA A 104 10.87 -15.76 -27.93
CA ALA A 104 9.39 -15.77 -27.96
C ALA A 104 8.72 -14.57 -27.24
N ALA A 105 9.43 -13.70 -26.52
CA ALA A 105 8.82 -12.54 -25.86
C ALA A 105 9.66 -11.27 -26.09
N GLY A 106 9.06 -10.24 -26.69
CA GLY A 106 9.67 -8.90 -26.81
C GLY A 106 9.95 -8.27 -25.43
N PRO A 107 10.50 -7.03 -25.38
CA PRO A 107 10.69 -6.32 -24.12
C PRO A 107 9.38 -6.33 -23.34
N ALA A 108 9.43 -6.76 -22.07
CA ALA A 108 8.24 -6.79 -21.23
C ALA A 108 7.60 -5.39 -21.23
N PRO A 109 6.29 -5.27 -21.48
CA PRO A 109 5.64 -3.98 -21.50
C PRO A 109 5.86 -3.29 -20.15
N GLU A 110 6.21 -2.00 -20.16
CA GLU A 110 6.37 -1.25 -18.93
C GLU A 110 5.07 -1.30 -18.11
N PRO A 111 5.17 -1.44 -16.77
CA PRO A 111 3.98 -1.43 -15.93
C PRO A 111 3.25 -0.10 -16.09
N LYS A 112 1.94 -0.15 -16.32
CA LYS A 112 1.09 1.04 -16.49
C LYS A 112 0.83 1.77 -15.17
N VAL A 113 0.85 1.03 -14.06
CA VAL A 113 0.64 1.50 -12.69
C VAL A 113 1.85 1.10 -11.86
N VAL A 114 2.42 2.04 -11.11
CA VAL A 114 3.64 1.80 -10.32
C VAL A 114 3.52 2.38 -8.91
N PRO A 115 4.00 1.67 -7.88
CA PRO A 115 4.13 2.21 -6.54
C PRO A 115 5.50 2.91 -6.37
N TRP A 116 5.55 4.07 -5.73
CA TRP A 116 6.79 4.64 -5.19
C TRP A 116 6.81 4.44 -3.68
N LEU A 117 7.85 3.73 -3.21
CA LEU A 117 8.00 3.37 -1.81
C LEU A 117 8.86 4.43 -1.11
N LEU A 118 8.27 5.16 -0.18
CA LEU A 118 8.96 6.15 0.63
C LEU A 118 9.01 5.67 2.08
N SER A 119 10.13 5.90 2.74
CA SER A 119 10.22 5.75 4.19
C SER A 119 11.21 6.71 4.81
N ALA A 120 11.04 7.05 6.08
CA ALA A 120 11.97 7.88 6.84
C ALA A 120 11.91 7.57 8.35
N ARG A 121 12.88 8.11 9.11
CA ARG A 121 12.92 7.97 10.57
C ARG A 121 12.02 8.97 11.32
N THR A 122 11.49 9.97 10.62
CA THR A 122 10.55 10.95 11.18
C THR A 122 9.50 11.34 10.13
N PRO A 123 8.32 11.84 10.52
CA PRO A 123 7.33 12.35 9.58
C PRO A 123 7.87 13.49 8.69
N GLN A 124 8.64 14.41 9.26
CA GLN A 124 9.22 15.55 8.54
C GLN A 124 10.22 15.09 7.47
N ALA A 125 11.03 14.08 7.76
CA ALA A 125 11.95 13.51 6.78
C ALA A 125 11.21 12.75 5.66
N LEU A 126 10.01 12.23 5.92
CA LEU A 126 9.18 11.61 4.90
C LEU A 126 8.60 12.67 3.95
N GLN A 127 8.09 13.78 4.51
CA GLN A 127 7.60 14.95 3.78
C GLN A 127 8.69 15.57 2.88
N GLU A 128 9.89 15.84 3.43
CA GLU A 128 11.02 16.36 2.65
C GLU A 128 11.47 15.38 1.55
N ARG A 129 11.37 14.07 1.80
CA ARG A 129 11.67 13.05 0.79
C ARG A 129 10.66 13.07 -0.35
N ALA A 130 9.37 13.24 -0.05
CA ALA A 130 8.33 13.39 -1.08
C ALA A 130 8.59 14.64 -1.94
N SER A 131 8.86 15.78 -1.32
CA SER A 131 9.21 17.03 -2.01
C SER A 131 10.44 16.87 -2.92
N ALA A 132 11.50 16.20 -2.46
CA ALA A 132 12.69 15.96 -3.26
C ALA A 132 12.44 15.06 -4.47
N LEU A 133 11.50 14.11 -4.37
CA LEU A 133 11.13 13.21 -5.47
C LEU A 133 10.26 13.89 -6.52
N SER A 134 9.41 14.86 -6.15
CA SER A 134 8.66 15.67 -7.11
C SER A 134 9.57 16.36 -8.14
N GLY A 135 10.79 16.73 -7.73
CA GLY A 135 11.80 17.31 -8.62
C GLY A 135 12.40 16.35 -9.67
N LEU A 136 12.12 15.03 -9.59
CA LEU A 136 12.53 14.04 -10.60
C LEU A 136 11.51 13.92 -11.74
N LEU A 137 10.23 14.13 -11.47
CA LEU A 137 9.16 14.06 -12.48
C LEU A 137 9.41 15.06 -13.63
N GLY A 138 9.92 16.25 -13.33
CA GLY A 138 10.27 17.26 -14.33
C GLY A 138 11.50 16.95 -15.19
N ARG A 139 12.24 15.87 -14.91
CA ARG A 139 13.50 15.50 -15.62
C ARG A 139 13.30 14.45 -16.71
N GLY A 140 12.08 13.93 -16.88
CA GLY A 140 11.77 12.89 -17.87
C GLY A 140 12.28 11.50 -17.50
N GLU A 141 12.61 11.25 -16.22
CA GLU A 141 12.90 9.88 -15.75
C GLU A 141 11.61 9.04 -15.77
N ALA A 142 11.70 7.80 -16.26
CA ALA A 142 10.54 6.90 -16.30
C ALA A 142 10.08 6.55 -14.88
N ALA A 143 8.79 6.76 -14.58
CA ALA A 143 8.23 6.55 -13.25
C ALA A 143 8.44 5.13 -12.72
N ALA A 144 8.40 4.13 -13.61
CA ALA A 144 8.68 2.73 -13.27
C ALA A 144 10.13 2.50 -12.81
N ALA A 145 11.10 3.18 -13.42
CA ALA A 145 12.51 3.07 -13.04
C ALA A 145 12.75 3.73 -11.67
N VAL A 146 12.14 4.89 -11.42
CA VAL A 146 12.18 5.56 -10.10
C VAL A 146 11.58 4.69 -9.00
N GLY A 147 10.38 4.14 -9.21
CA GLY A 147 9.72 3.26 -8.23
C GLY A 147 10.56 2.03 -7.89
N ARG A 148 11.15 1.41 -8.91
CA ARG A 148 12.05 0.26 -8.78
C ARG A 148 13.32 0.59 -8.02
N ALA A 149 13.96 1.72 -8.33
CA ALA A 149 15.13 2.20 -7.61
C ALA A 149 14.79 2.51 -6.14
N LEU A 150 13.62 3.09 -5.85
CA LEU A 150 13.14 3.30 -4.48
C LEU A 150 12.97 1.98 -3.73
N ALA A 151 12.43 0.95 -4.40
CA ALA A 151 12.17 -0.35 -3.80
C ALA A 151 13.43 -1.18 -3.49
N THR A 152 14.49 -1.00 -4.28
CA THR A 152 15.69 -1.87 -4.27
C THR A 152 16.95 -1.21 -3.71
N THR A 153 17.07 0.12 -3.78
CA THR A 153 18.32 0.84 -3.41
C THR A 153 18.20 1.65 -2.13
N ARG A 154 17.01 1.75 -1.53
CA ARG A 154 16.77 2.55 -0.33
C ARG A 154 16.50 1.68 0.90
N ALA A 155 17.08 2.09 2.02
CA ALA A 155 16.73 1.54 3.32
C ALA A 155 15.25 1.80 3.63
N ARG A 156 14.62 0.85 4.32
CA ARG A 156 13.23 0.91 4.78
C ARG A 156 13.20 1.32 6.26
N PHE A 157 12.52 2.42 6.58
CA PHE A 157 12.34 2.95 7.92
C PHE A 157 10.88 2.84 8.38
N ASP A 158 10.56 3.36 9.56
CA ASP A 158 9.27 3.13 10.23
C ASP A 158 8.15 4.05 9.72
N HIS A 159 8.42 5.34 9.50
CA HIS A 159 7.45 6.21 8.83
C HIS A 159 7.45 5.86 7.35
N ARG A 160 6.33 5.37 6.84
CA ARG A 160 6.21 4.78 5.51
C ARG A 160 5.08 5.44 4.73
N ALA A 161 5.29 5.58 3.44
CA ALA A 161 4.24 5.93 2.50
C ALA A 161 4.46 5.20 1.17
N VAL A 162 3.38 4.83 0.53
CA VAL A 162 3.34 4.36 -0.85
C VAL A 162 2.49 5.33 -1.65
N VAL A 163 3.08 5.91 -2.69
CA VAL A 163 2.35 6.68 -3.69
C VAL A 163 2.11 5.77 -4.88
N VAL A 164 0.86 5.52 -5.25
CA VAL A 164 0.52 4.70 -6.41
C VAL A 164 -0.02 5.61 -7.49
N GLY A 165 0.46 5.46 -8.71
CA GLY A 165 -0.10 6.21 -9.82
C GLY A 165 0.24 5.58 -11.16
N ARG A 166 -0.44 6.07 -12.18
CA ARG A 166 -0.19 5.71 -13.57
C ARG A 166 1.12 6.35 -14.04
N CYS A 167 1.89 5.62 -14.85
CA CYS A 167 3.16 6.12 -15.41
C CYS A 167 2.99 7.33 -16.34
N THR A 168 1.77 7.57 -16.82
CA THR A 168 1.40 8.71 -17.66
C THR A 168 0.32 9.53 -16.96
N GLY A 169 0.61 10.78 -16.61
CA GLY A 169 -0.36 11.73 -16.04
C GLY A 169 0.16 12.49 -14.80
N ASP A 170 -0.64 13.44 -14.32
CA ASP A 170 -0.25 14.37 -13.25
C ASP A 170 -0.56 13.86 -11.83
N GLY A 171 -1.29 12.74 -11.70
CA GLY A 171 -1.73 12.19 -10.40
C GLY A 171 -0.56 11.90 -9.46
N PHE A 172 0.58 11.48 -10.01
CA PHE A 172 1.81 11.22 -9.25
C PHE A 172 2.38 12.48 -8.59
N ALA A 173 2.35 13.61 -9.32
CA ALA A 173 2.85 14.89 -8.83
C ALA A 173 1.95 15.44 -7.72
N SER A 174 0.62 15.38 -7.91
CA SER A 174 -0.36 15.81 -6.91
C SER A 174 -0.22 14.99 -5.61
N ALA A 175 -0.12 13.67 -5.72
CA ALA A 175 0.01 12.79 -4.56
C ALA A 175 1.32 13.01 -3.78
N LEU A 176 2.44 13.26 -4.49
CA LEU A 176 3.70 13.62 -3.83
C LEU A 176 3.65 15.01 -3.18
N ALA A 177 2.95 15.97 -3.78
CA ALA A 177 2.75 17.29 -3.19
C ALA A 177 1.92 17.18 -1.89
N ALA A 178 0.79 16.49 -1.93
CA ALA A 178 -0.03 16.23 -0.74
C ALA A 178 0.78 15.54 0.37
N LEU A 179 1.57 14.51 0.02
CA LEU A 179 2.44 13.83 0.98
C LEU A 179 3.55 14.74 1.54
N ALA A 180 4.08 15.66 0.73
CA ALA A 180 5.06 16.64 1.18
C ALA A 180 4.45 17.67 2.16
N ASP A 181 3.19 18.04 1.95
CA ASP A 181 2.47 18.97 2.83
C ASP A 181 1.89 18.26 4.08
N GLY A 182 1.88 16.92 4.10
CA GLY A 182 1.30 16.14 5.19
C GLY A 182 -0.21 15.98 5.10
N GLU A 183 -0.78 16.25 3.92
CA GLU A 183 -2.21 16.17 3.65
C GLU A 183 -2.61 14.77 3.13
N PRO A 184 -3.86 14.32 3.40
CA PRO A 184 -4.36 13.06 2.88
C PRO A 184 -4.60 13.12 1.36
N ASP A 185 -4.31 12.02 0.66
CA ASP A 185 -4.62 11.85 -0.76
C ASP A 185 -5.00 10.39 -1.05
N HIS A 186 -5.95 10.19 -1.96
CA HIS A 186 -6.47 8.87 -2.34
C HIS A 186 -5.45 7.96 -3.03
N HIS A 187 -4.39 8.51 -3.61
CA HIS A 187 -3.27 7.78 -4.21
C HIS A 187 -2.12 7.51 -3.22
N VAL A 188 -2.31 7.85 -1.93
CA VAL A 188 -1.27 7.72 -0.91
C VAL A 188 -1.76 6.81 0.20
N ALA A 189 -1.04 5.71 0.41
CA ALA A 189 -1.16 4.88 1.60
C ALA A 189 0.01 5.21 2.55
N SER A 190 -0.27 5.77 3.73
CA SER A 190 0.75 6.17 4.69
C SER A 190 0.49 5.61 6.08
N GLY A 191 1.54 5.50 6.88
CA GLY A 191 1.47 4.96 8.23
C GLY A 191 2.82 4.88 8.91
N ASN A 192 2.80 4.37 10.13
CA ASN A 192 4.01 4.07 10.88
C ASN A 192 4.09 2.55 11.08
N ALA A 193 5.22 1.97 10.70
CA ALA A 193 5.45 0.56 10.85
C ALA A 193 5.64 0.23 12.33
N GLY A 194 4.85 -0.71 12.82
CA GLY A 194 4.89 -1.20 14.18
C GLY A 194 5.12 -2.71 14.23
N PRO A 195 5.13 -3.30 15.44
CA PRO A 195 4.91 -4.73 15.56
C PRO A 195 3.59 -5.09 14.86
N LEU A 196 3.56 -6.24 14.19
CA LEU A 196 2.35 -6.73 13.54
C LEU A 196 2.26 -8.22 13.78
N GLY A 197 1.13 -8.67 14.29
CA GLY A 197 0.85 -10.09 14.48
C GLY A 197 0.78 -10.85 13.16
N ARG A 198 0.60 -12.17 13.25
CA ARG A 198 0.53 -13.05 12.07
C ARG A 198 -0.66 -12.71 11.17
N THR A 199 -0.52 -12.95 9.87
CA THR A 199 -1.54 -12.61 8.87
C THR A 199 -2.69 -13.60 8.83
N VAL A 200 -3.91 -13.09 8.75
CA VAL A 200 -5.15 -13.84 8.50
C VAL A 200 -5.75 -13.36 7.18
N PHE A 201 -6.06 -14.29 6.29
CA PHE A 201 -6.91 -13.98 5.14
C PHE A 201 -8.38 -14.18 5.51
N VAL A 202 -9.16 -13.14 5.30
CA VAL A 202 -10.59 -13.07 5.61
C VAL A 202 -11.38 -13.10 4.31
N PHE A 203 -12.38 -13.97 4.23
CA PHE A 203 -13.21 -14.19 3.06
C PHE A 203 -14.67 -13.87 3.38
N PRO A 204 -15.23 -12.73 2.94
CA PRO A 204 -16.60 -12.36 3.28
C PRO A 204 -17.65 -13.22 2.57
N GLY A 205 -18.90 -13.07 3.02
CA GLY A 205 -20.08 -13.61 2.36
C GLY A 205 -20.54 -12.77 1.16
N GLN A 206 -21.83 -12.84 0.86
CA GLN A 206 -22.45 -11.99 -0.18
C GLN A 206 -22.58 -10.53 0.29
N GLY A 207 -22.44 -9.57 -0.63
CA GLY A 207 -22.62 -8.13 -0.39
C GLY A 207 -21.50 -7.24 -0.96
N ALA A 208 -20.34 -7.83 -1.23
CA ALA A 208 -19.17 -7.12 -1.76
C ALA A 208 -19.22 -6.89 -3.29
N GLN A 209 -20.09 -7.60 -4.01
CA GLN A 209 -20.15 -7.57 -5.46
C GLN A 209 -20.58 -6.21 -6.04
N TRP A 210 -20.12 -5.92 -7.25
CA TRP A 210 -20.55 -4.80 -8.07
C TRP A 210 -20.24 -5.08 -9.55
N ALA A 211 -20.96 -4.44 -10.47
CA ALA A 211 -20.77 -4.64 -11.90
C ALA A 211 -19.40 -4.13 -12.37
N GLY A 212 -18.64 -4.94 -13.11
CA GLY A 212 -17.27 -4.59 -13.52
C GLY A 212 -16.20 -4.89 -12.46
N MET A 213 -16.56 -5.51 -11.33
CA MET A 213 -15.58 -5.85 -10.29
C MET A 213 -14.41 -6.67 -10.85
N ALA A 214 -13.19 -6.26 -10.52
CA ALA A 214 -11.94 -6.92 -10.87
C ALA A 214 -11.65 -7.10 -12.38
N VAL A 215 -12.45 -6.53 -13.30
CA VAL A 215 -12.19 -6.59 -14.75
C VAL A 215 -10.83 -5.97 -15.09
N GLU A 216 -10.52 -4.82 -14.49
CA GLU A 216 -9.23 -4.16 -14.67
C GLU A 216 -8.06 -5.02 -14.18
N LEU A 217 -8.22 -5.78 -13.08
CA LEU A 217 -7.18 -6.67 -12.59
C LEU A 217 -6.92 -7.85 -13.53
N ILE A 218 -7.95 -8.38 -14.20
CA ILE A 218 -7.77 -9.42 -15.23
C ILE A 218 -6.87 -8.90 -16.37
N GLU A 219 -6.95 -7.60 -16.69
CA GLU A 219 -6.14 -6.98 -17.74
C GLU A 219 -4.74 -6.57 -17.27
N GLN A 220 -4.60 -6.19 -15.99
CA GLN A 220 -3.40 -5.53 -15.45
C GLN A 220 -2.49 -6.49 -14.67
N SER A 221 -2.99 -7.63 -14.19
CA SER A 221 -2.24 -8.57 -13.36
C SER A 221 -2.28 -10.01 -13.93
N PRO A 222 -1.17 -10.51 -14.47
CA PRO A 222 -1.09 -11.88 -14.98
C PRO A 222 -1.40 -12.96 -13.94
N VAL A 223 -1.02 -12.72 -12.67
CA VAL A 223 -1.31 -13.65 -11.56
C VAL A 223 -2.81 -13.72 -11.29
N PHE A 224 -3.46 -12.55 -11.24
CA PHE A 224 -4.91 -12.50 -11.02
C PHE A 224 -5.66 -13.13 -12.20
N ALA A 225 -5.28 -12.76 -13.43
CA ALA A 225 -5.88 -13.29 -14.66
C ALA A 225 -5.74 -14.82 -14.75
N GLY A 226 -4.56 -15.36 -14.45
CA GLY A 226 -4.31 -16.80 -14.45
C GLY A 226 -5.21 -17.53 -13.45
N ARG A 227 -5.30 -17.01 -12.21
CA ARG A 227 -6.16 -17.64 -11.20
C ARG A 227 -7.66 -17.50 -11.50
N MET A 228 -8.08 -16.40 -12.11
CA MET A 228 -9.45 -16.22 -12.60
C MET A 228 -9.79 -17.23 -13.70
N ALA A 229 -8.87 -17.48 -14.63
CA ALA A 229 -9.07 -18.45 -15.71
C ALA A 229 -9.19 -19.89 -15.17
N GLU A 230 -8.39 -20.26 -14.18
CA GLU A 230 -8.54 -21.55 -13.47
C GLU A 230 -9.91 -21.67 -12.79
N CYS A 231 -10.36 -20.60 -12.12
CA CYS A 231 -11.69 -20.56 -11.50
C CYS A 231 -12.80 -20.67 -12.55
N GLU A 232 -12.71 -19.97 -13.67
CA GLU A 232 -13.68 -20.02 -14.77
C GLU A 232 -13.78 -21.44 -15.35
N ALA A 233 -12.64 -22.11 -15.59
CA ALA A 233 -12.63 -23.49 -16.06
C ALA A 233 -13.31 -24.44 -15.06
N ALA A 234 -13.05 -24.30 -13.76
CA ALA A 234 -13.66 -25.13 -12.73
C ALA A 234 -15.16 -24.85 -12.54
N ILE A 235 -15.57 -23.58 -12.61
CA ILE A 235 -16.99 -23.16 -12.52
C ILE A 235 -17.77 -23.67 -13.74
N GLY A 236 -17.18 -23.65 -14.93
CA GLY A 236 -17.79 -24.13 -16.17
C GLY A 236 -18.15 -25.62 -16.17
N GLU A 237 -17.64 -26.43 -15.22
CA GLU A 237 -18.11 -27.81 -15.03
C GLU A 237 -19.51 -27.90 -14.37
N PHE A 238 -19.94 -26.84 -13.67
CA PHE A 238 -21.15 -26.83 -12.83
C PHE A 238 -22.12 -25.69 -13.15
N ALA A 239 -21.72 -24.72 -13.97
CA ALA A 239 -22.50 -23.59 -14.42
C ALA A 239 -22.48 -23.46 -15.96
N ASP A 240 -23.56 -22.96 -16.54
CA ASP A 240 -23.78 -22.84 -17.99
C ASP A 240 -23.55 -21.43 -18.53
N TRP A 241 -22.77 -20.60 -17.81
CA TRP A 241 -22.45 -19.21 -18.16
C TRP A 241 -20.94 -18.94 -18.04
N SER A 242 -20.44 -17.92 -18.76
CA SER A 242 -19.03 -17.49 -18.66
C SER A 242 -18.83 -16.48 -17.53
N LEU A 243 -17.88 -16.77 -16.65
CA LEU A 243 -17.49 -15.87 -15.57
C LEU A 243 -16.95 -14.55 -16.09
N THR A 244 -16.12 -14.63 -17.12
CA THR A 244 -15.53 -13.44 -17.72
C THR A 244 -16.60 -12.55 -18.36
N GLU A 245 -17.59 -13.12 -19.03
CA GLU A 245 -18.71 -12.36 -19.62
C GLU A 245 -19.61 -11.72 -18.54
N VAL A 246 -19.90 -12.45 -17.45
CA VAL A 246 -20.66 -11.93 -16.30
C VAL A 246 -19.96 -10.73 -15.67
N LEU A 247 -18.65 -10.82 -15.40
CA LEU A 247 -17.90 -9.72 -14.80
C LEU A 247 -17.83 -8.48 -15.70
N ARG A 248 -17.74 -8.69 -17.03
CA ARG A 248 -17.76 -7.61 -18.02
C ARG A 248 -19.15 -7.04 -18.28
N GLY A 249 -20.21 -7.65 -17.77
CA GLY A 249 -21.59 -7.27 -18.07
C GLY A 249 -21.91 -7.40 -19.56
N ALA A 250 -21.41 -8.44 -20.22
CA ALA A 250 -21.64 -8.67 -21.63
C ALA A 250 -23.13 -8.90 -21.94
N GLU A 251 -23.58 -8.49 -23.12
CA GLU A 251 -24.97 -8.69 -23.54
C GLU A 251 -25.31 -10.20 -23.57
N GLY A 252 -26.38 -10.58 -22.88
CA GLY A 252 -26.81 -11.98 -22.76
C GLY A 252 -26.20 -12.76 -21.58
N ALA A 253 -25.18 -12.20 -20.90
CA ALA A 253 -24.69 -12.78 -19.65
C ALA A 253 -25.70 -12.58 -18.51
N PRO A 254 -25.84 -13.54 -17.57
CA PRO A 254 -26.73 -13.37 -16.45
C PRO A 254 -26.19 -12.33 -15.46
N GLY A 255 -27.08 -11.59 -14.80
CA GLY A 255 -26.70 -10.52 -13.89
C GLY A 255 -26.25 -10.99 -12.51
N LEU A 256 -25.49 -10.12 -11.83
CA LEU A 256 -24.96 -10.35 -10.47
C LEU A 256 -26.02 -10.26 -9.36
N GLU A 257 -27.29 -9.99 -9.70
CA GLU A 257 -28.43 -10.09 -8.79
C GLU A 257 -28.85 -11.54 -8.50
N ARG A 258 -28.53 -12.47 -9.42
CA ARG A 258 -28.84 -13.89 -9.25
C ARG A 258 -27.88 -14.56 -8.29
N VAL A 259 -28.41 -15.21 -7.25
CA VAL A 259 -27.59 -15.89 -6.22
C VAL A 259 -26.68 -16.97 -6.82
N ASP A 260 -27.18 -17.71 -7.83
CA ASP A 260 -26.45 -18.76 -8.52
C ASP A 260 -25.33 -18.26 -9.43
N VAL A 261 -25.23 -16.95 -9.63
CA VAL A 261 -24.18 -16.27 -10.41
C VAL A 261 -23.23 -15.51 -9.48
N VAL A 262 -23.79 -14.73 -8.56
CA VAL A 262 -23.01 -13.85 -7.67
C VAL A 262 -22.12 -14.63 -6.71
N GLN A 263 -22.58 -15.78 -6.21
CA GLN A 263 -21.81 -16.60 -5.27
C GLN A 263 -20.55 -17.18 -5.94
N PRO A 264 -20.64 -17.91 -7.08
CA PRO A 264 -19.45 -18.39 -7.79
C PRO A 264 -18.55 -17.25 -8.31
N ALA A 265 -19.13 -16.14 -8.80
CA ALA A 265 -18.33 -15.00 -9.27
C ALA A 265 -17.54 -14.35 -8.12
N SER A 266 -18.16 -14.18 -6.96
CA SER A 266 -17.48 -13.67 -5.76
C SER A 266 -16.39 -14.63 -5.30
N PHE A 267 -16.66 -15.94 -5.26
CA PHE A 267 -15.67 -16.97 -4.95
C PHE A 267 -14.42 -16.85 -5.83
N ALA A 268 -14.58 -16.74 -7.15
CA ALA A 268 -13.47 -16.62 -8.08
C ALA A 268 -12.63 -15.37 -7.83
N VAL A 269 -13.27 -14.21 -7.59
CA VAL A 269 -12.57 -12.96 -7.25
C VAL A 269 -11.80 -13.10 -5.93
N MET A 270 -12.43 -13.64 -4.88
CA MET A 270 -11.80 -13.81 -3.57
C MET A 270 -10.56 -14.72 -3.63
N VAL A 271 -10.66 -15.86 -4.32
CA VAL A 271 -9.56 -16.81 -4.50
C VAL A 271 -8.43 -16.21 -5.34
N SER A 272 -8.76 -15.40 -6.34
CA SER A 272 -7.77 -14.74 -7.20
C SER A 272 -7.08 -13.57 -6.52
N LEU A 273 -7.78 -12.82 -5.66
CA LEU A 273 -7.18 -11.81 -4.78
C LEU A 273 -6.20 -12.44 -3.79
N ALA A 274 -6.55 -13.58 -3.19
CA ALA A 274 -5.64 -14.29 -2.29
C ALA A 274 -4.36 -14.74 -3.02
N ALA A 275 -4.46 -15.20 -4.27
CA ALA A 275 -3.29 -15.50 -5.09
C ALA A 275 -2.44 -14.25 -5.38
N LEU A 276 -3.09 -13.11 -5.65
CA LEU A 276 -2.40 -11.84 -5.88
C LEU A 276 -1.65 -11.36 -4.64
N TRP A 277 -2.28 -11.35 -3.45
CA TRP A 277 -1.59 -11.04 -2.19
C TRP A 277 -0.37 -11.94 -1.94
N ARG A 278 -0.52 -13.25 -2.16
CA ARG A 278 0.58 -14.21 -2.00
C ARG A 278 1.74 -13.96 -2.97
N SER A 279 1.45 -13.47 -4.19
CA SER A 279 2.49 -13.13 -5.16
C SER A 279 3.37 -11.97 -4.71
N PHE A 280 2.85 -11.06 -3.88
CA PHE A 280 3.60 -9.98 -3.21
C PHE A 280 4.19 -10.41 -1.85
N GLY A 281 4.29 -11.72 -1.59
CA GLY A 281 4.90 -12.28 -0.38
C GLY A 281 4.03 -12.24 0.87
N VAL A 282 2.81 -11.70 0.81
CA VAL A 282 1.88 -11.69 1.96
C VAL A 282 1.22 -13.07 2.05
N GLN A 283 1.74 -13.91 2.95
CA GLN A 283 1.24 -15.29 3.15
C GLN A 283 0.28 -15.35 4.34
N PRO A 284 -0.88 -16.04 4.22
CA PRO A 284 -1.76 -16.27 5.35
C PRO A 284 -1.13 -17.28 6.32
N ALA A 285 -1.09 -16.93 7.60
CA ALA A 285 -0.81 -17.86 8.69
C ALA A 285 -2.10 -18.52 9.24
N ALA A 286 -3.26 -17.98 8.87
CA ALA A 286 -4.57 -18.59 9.05
C ALA A 286 -5.56 -18.03 8.01
N VAL A 287 -6.67 -18.72 7.83
CA VAL A 287 -7.82 -18.24 7.07
C VAL A 287 -9.10 -18.30 7.91
N VAL A 288 -10.03 -17.39 7.61
CA VAL A 288 -11.40 -17.40 8.17
C VAL A 288 -12.36 -16.93 7.07
N GLY A 289 -13.52 -17.58 6.98
CA GLY A 289 -14.57 -17.21 6.04
C GLY A 289 -15.87 -16.86 6.74
N HIS A 290 -16.71 -16.03 6.13
CA HIS A 290 -18.04 -15.69 6.63
C HIS A 290 -19.10 -16.33 5.72
N SER A 291 -19.90 -17.27 6.26
CA SER A 291 -20.90 -18.01 5.48
C SER A 291 -20.26 -18.68 4.27
N GLN A 292 -20.73 -18.39 3.06
CA GLN A 292 -20.16 -18.88 1.79
C GLN A 292 -18.69 -18.56 1.59
N GLY A 293 -18.17 -17.52 2.25
CA GLY A 293 -16.76 -17.14 2.19
C GLY A 293 -15.85 -18.26 2.71
N GLU A 294 -16.37 -19.17 3.54
CA GLU A 294 -15.64 -20.37 3.96
C GLU A 294 -15.28 -21.29 2.79
N ILE A 295 -16.03 -21.27 1.68
CA ILE A 295 -15.71 -22.06 0.49
C ILE A 295 -14.41 -21.54 -0.15
N ALA A 296 -14.28 -20.21 -0.26
CA ALA A 296 -13.04 -19.58 -0.74
C ALA A 296 -11.88 -19.81 0.24
N ALA A 297 -12.13 -19.67 1.55
CA ALA A 297 -11.14 -19.95 2.59
C ALA A 297 -10.64 -21.41 2.54
N ALA A 298 -11.55 -22.38 2.37
CA ALA A 298 -11.21 -23.80 2.29
C ALA A 298 -10.40 -24.13 1.04
N CYS A 299 -10.73 -23.50 -0.10
CA CYS A 299 -9.93 -23.58 -1.33
C CYS A 299 -8.51 -23.00 -1.14
N VAL A 300 -8.40 -21.79 -0.57
CA VAL A 300 -7.11 -21.12 -0.34
C VAL A 300 -6.25 -21.86 0.69
N ALA A 301 -6.87 -22.49 1.68
CA ALA A 301 -6.19 -23.32 2.67
C ALA A 301 -5.80 -24.71 2.16
N GLY A 302 -6.17 -25.09 0.92
CA GLY A 302 -5.90 -26.41 0.36
C GLY A 302 -6.81 -27.53 0.90
N ALA A 303 -7.81 -27.18 1.71
CA ALA A 303 -8.77 -28.11 2.29
C ALA A 303 -9.83 -28.59 1.28
N LEU A 304 -10.04 -27.81 0.21
CA LEU A 304 -10.76 -28.23 -0.98
C LEU A 304 -9.90 -28.02 -2.23
N SER A 305 -10.02 -28.92 -3.19
CA SER A 305 -9.50 -28.65 -4.54
C SER A 305 -10.28 -27.49 -5.17
N LEU A 306 -9.69 -26.80 -6.17
CA LEU A 306 -10.40 -25.73 -6.87
C LEU A 306 -11.71 -26.24 -7.50
N ARG A 307 -11.68 -27.45 -8.05
CA ARG A 307 -12.84 -28.11 -8.65
C ARG A 307 -13.92 -28.42 -7.62
N ASP A 308 -13.56 -28.95 -6.45
CA ASP A 308 -14.54 -29.25 -5.40
C ASP A 308 -15.11 -27.98 -4.78
N ALA A 309 -14.30 -26.95 -4.59
CA ALA A 309 -14.78 -25.65 -4.14
C ALA A 309 -15.74 -25.02 -5.17
N ALA A 310 -15.44 -25.12 -6.48
CA ALA A 310 -16.35 -24.71 -7.55
C ALA A 310 -17.65 -25.52 -7.53
N ARG A 311 -17.58 -26.85 -7.32
CA ARG A 311 -18.75 -27.72 -7.12
C ARG A 311 -19.62 -27.22 -5.97
N VAL A 312 -19.02 -27.01 -4.79
CA VAL A 312 -19.74 -26.56 -3.59
C VAL A 312 -20.41 -25.21 -3.85
N VAL A 313 -19.67 -24.21 -4.33
CA VAL A 313 -20.25 -22.86 -4.52
C VAL A 313 -21.36 -22.86 -5.57
N CYS A 314 -21.15 -23.47 -6.75
CA CYS A 314 -22.13 -23.48 -7.83
C CYS A 314 -23.39 -24.28 -7.50
N LEU A 315 -23.23 -25.48 -6.93
CA LEU A 315 -24.37 -26.35 -6.66
C LEU A 315 -25.18 -25.86 -5.45
N ARG A 316 -24.51 -25.33 -4.40
CA ARG A 316 -25.18 -24.68 -3.27
C ARG A 316 -25.96 -23.46 -3.72
N SER A 317 -25.34 -22.56 -4.48
CA SER A 317 -25.99 -21.34 -4.92
C SER A 317 -27.17 -21.62 -5.86
N ARG A 318 -27.06 -22.64 -6.71
CA ARG A 318 -28.16 -23.12 -7.56
C ARG A 318 -29.34 -23.63 -6.72
N LEU A 319 -29.11 -24.45 -5.69
CA LEU A 319 -30.20 -24.91 -4.83
C LEU A 319 -30.88 -23.80 -4.04
N ILE A 320 -30.12 -22.77 -3.63
CA ILE A 320 -30.70 -21.60 -2.93
C ILE A 320 -31.77 -20.90 -3.79
N THR A 321 -31.67 -20.96 -5.13
CA THR A 321 -32.71 -20.39 -6.00
C THR A 321 -34.11 -20.99 -5.78
N ALA A 322 -34.21 -22.24 -5.29
CA ALA A 322 -35.48 -22.89 -5.00
C ALA A 322 -36.22 -22.29 -3.79
N VAL A 323 -35.48 -21.57 -2.92
CA VAL A 323 -36.01 -20.86 -1.75
C VAL A 323 -35.87 -19.33 -1.90
N ALA A 324 -35.51 -18.86 -3.09
CA ALA A 324 -35.51 -17.44 -3.40
C ALA A 324 -36.94 -16.88 -3.38
N GLY A 325 -37.10 -15.69 -2.80
CA GLY A 325 -38.37 -15.02 -2.59
C GLY A 325 -39.11 -15.40 -1.30
N SER A 326 -38.71 -16.47 -0.58
CA SER A 326 -39.43 -16.94 0.62
C SER A 326 -39.06 -16.22 1.91
N GLY A 327 -37.97 -15.44 1.93
CA GLY A 327 -37.47 -14.80 3.14
C GLY A 327 -36.68 -13.51 2.91
N GLY A 328 -36.05 -13.03 3.97
CA GLY A 328 -35.17 -11.87 3.96
C GLY A 328 -34.17 -11.87 5.11
N MET A 329 -33.26 -10.90 5.09
CA MET A 329 -32.24 -10.74 6.13
C MET A 329 -32.05 -9.25 6.48
N ALA A 330 -31.63 -8.96 7.71
CA ALA A 330 -31.33 -7.60 8.15
C ALA A 330 -30.13 -7.55 9.09
N THR A 331 -29.30 -6.51 8.97
CA THR A 331 -28.28 -6.18 9.97
C THR A 331 -28.92 -5.41 11.13
N VAL A 332 -28.52 -5.72 12.37
CA VAL A 332 -28.98 -5.06 13.59
C VAL A 332 -27.77 -4.65 14.44
N ALA A 333 -27.71 -3.37 14.84
CA ALA A 333 -26.58 -2.80 15.57
C ALA A 333 -26.68 -3.00 17.09
N LEU A 334 -26.94 -4.24 17.52
CA LEU A 334 -27.09 -4.64 18.92
C LEU A 334 -26.20 -5.84 19.25
N PRO A 335 -25.87 -6.07 20.54
CA PRO A 335 -25.31 -7.32 21.02
C PRO A 335 -26.20 -8.53 20.69
N ALA A 336 -25.59 -9.70 20.51
CA ALA A 336 -26.32 -10.91 20.14
C ALA A 336 -27.39 -11.30 21.17
N ASP A 337 -27.11 -11.16 22.47
CA ASP A 337 -28.07 -11.48 23.54
C ASP A 337 -29.27 -10.53 23.58
N GLU A 338 -29.09 -9.27 23.14
CA GLU A 338 -30.21 -8.34 22.98
C GLU A 338 -31.03 -8.65 21.73
N VAL A 339 -30.38 -9.01 20.62
CA VAL A 339 -31.09 -9.46 19.41
C VAL A 339 -31.91 -10.71 19.71
N GLU A 340 -31.35 -11.70 20.39
CA GLU A 340 -32.07 -12.93 20.77
C GLU A 340 -33.33 -12.65 21.60
N LYS A 341 -33.31 -11.65 22.49
CA LYS A 341 -34.51 -11.21 23.22
C LYS A 341 -35.58 -10.66 22.27
N LEU A 342 -35.19 -9.89 21.26
CA LEU A 342 -36.12 -9.40 20.24
C LEU A 342 -36.68 -10.55 19.38
N LEU A 343 -35.87 -11.56 19.08
CA LEU A 343 -36.32 -12.70 18.27
C LEU A 343 -37.36 -13.57 18.98
N ALA A 344 -37.34 -13.60 20.33
CA ALA A 344 -38.28 -14.39 21.13
C ALA A 344 -39.75 -13.98 20.87
N ASP A 345 -40.00 -12.72 20.50
CA ASP A 345 -41.34 -12.19 20.22
C ASP A 345 -41.86 -12.56 18.81
N HIS A 346 -41.05 -13.23 17.99
CA HIS A 346 -41.37 -13.56 16.60
C HIS A 346 -41.68 -15.06 16.37
N ASP A 347 -42.04 -15.82 17.41
CA ASP A 347 -42.54 -17.21 17.32
C ASP A 347 -41.70 -18.14 16.41
N GLY A 348 -40.36 -17.98 16.41
CA GLY A 348 -39.44 -18.80 15.60
C GLY A 348 -39.39 -18.44 14.10
N ARG A 349 -40.09 -17.38 13.67
CA ARG A 349 -40.09 -16.86 12.29
C ARG A 349 -38.77 -16.19 11.89
N LEU A 350 -37.95 -15.85 12.89
CA LEU A 350 -36.64 -15.23 12.73
C LEU A 350 -35.57 -16.08 13.42
N SER A 351 -34.35 -16.04 12.87
CA SER A 351 -33.16 -16.70 13.41
C SER A 351 -32.00 -15.71 13.43
N LEU A 352 -31.11 -15.87 14.42
CA LEU A 352 -29.83 -15.17 14.44
C LEU A 352 -28.92 -15.80 13.37
N ALA A 353 -28.72 -15.10 12.26
CA ALA A 353 -27.97 -15.58 11.11
C ALA A 353 -26.45 -15.45 11.28
N ALA A 354 -26.00 -14.33 11.85
CA ALA A 354 -24.58 -14.07 12.07
C ALA A 354 -24.33 -13.14 13.24
N VAL A 355 -23.20 -13.32 13.91
CA VAL A 355 -22.66 -12.39 14.90
C VAL A 355 -21.29 -11.94 14.39
N ASN A 356 -21.23 -10.73 13.84
CA ASN A 356 -20.05 -10.17 13.18
C ASN A 356 -19.13 -9.42 14.14
N GLY A 357 -19.66 -8.95 15.26
CA GLY A 357 -18.91 -8.25 16.29
C GLY A 357 -19.77 -7.92 17.51
N PRO A 358 -19.22 -7.21 18.50
CA PRO A 358 -19.89 -6.96 19.79
C PRO A 358 -21.26 -6.28 19.68
N ARG A 359 -21.48 -5.49 18.63
CA ARG A 359 -22.74 -4.78 18.34
C ARG A 359 -23.15 -4.90 16.87
N SER A 360 -22.85 -6.02 16.24
CA SER A 360 -23.16 -6.26 14.83
C SER A 360 -23.66 -7.68 14.66
N ALA A 361 -24.98 -7.81 14.50
CA ALA A 361 -25.66 -9.07 14.27
C ALA A 361 -26.44 -9.02 12.95
N VAL A 362 -26.72 -10.20 12.41
CA VAL A 362 -27.59 -10.39 11.24
C VAL A 362 -28.73 -11.31 11.64
N VAL A 363 -29.94 -10.93 11.29
CA VAL A 363 -31.16 -11.72 11.48
C VAL A 363 -31.67 -12.17 10.12
N SER A 364 -32.21 -13.38 10.05
CA SER A 364 -32.76 -13.99 8.84
C SER A 364 -34.09 -14.67 9.15
N GLY A 365 -35.04 -14.61 8.22
CA GLY A 365 -36.30 -15.35 8.35
C GLY A 365 -37.38 -14.82 7.43
N ASP A 366 -38.62 -14.85 7.90
CA ASP A 366 -39.79 -14.36 7.15
C ASP A 366 -39.64 -12.87 6.81
N ARG A 367 -39.98 -12.50 5.58
CA ARG A 367 -39.79 -11.14 5.06
C ARG A 367 -40.57 -10.09 5.86
N ASP A 368 -41.84 -10.34 6.15
CA ASP A 368 -42.67 -9.43 6.94
C ASP A 368 -42.21 -9.33 8.40
N ALA A 369 -41.66 -10.41 8.98
CA ALA A 369 -41.07 -10.37 10.31
C ALA A 369 -39.77 -9.55 10.34
N ILE A 370 -38.93 -9.65 9.29
CA ILE A 370 -37.75 -8.78 9.13
C ILE A 370 -38.17 -7.32 9.02
N ASP A 371 -39.18 -7.00 8.22
CA ASP A 371 -39.69 -5.64 8.06
C ASP A 371 -40.22 -5.07 9.39
N GLN A 372 -40.95 -5.90 10.16
CA GLN A 372 -41.40 -5.56 11.51
C GLN A 372 -40.24 -5.30 12.47
N LEU A 373 -39.25 -6.20 12.52
CA LEU A 373 -38.07 -6.05 13.37
C LEU A 373 -37.31 -4.76 13.06
N VAL A 374 -37.11 -4.44 11.78
CA VAL A 374 -36.45 -3.21 11.33
C VAL A 374 -37.26 -1.98 11.76
N ALA A 375 -38.59 -2.03 11.64
CA ALA A 375 -39.46 -0.93 12.07
C ALA A 375 -39.42 -0.73 13.60
N THR A 376 -39.45 -1.81 14.39
CA THR A 376 -39.30 -1.78 15.85
C THR A 376 -37.96 -1.18 16.25
N CYS A 377 -36.86 -1.69 15.68
CA CYS A 377 -35.52 -1.15 15.94
C CYS A 377 -35.45 0.35 15.63
N LYS A 378 -36.04 0.79 14.52
CA LYS A 378 -36.07 2.20 14.13
C LYS A 378 -36.88 3.06 15.13
N ALA A 379 -37.98 2.53 15.65
CA ALA A 379 -38.77 3.21 16.70
C ALA A 379 -37.97 3.35 18.00
N ASP A 380 -37.13 2.36 18.32
CA ASP A 380 -36.29 2.32 19.51
C ASP A 380 -34.91 3.00 19.31
N HIS A 381 -34.73 3.74 18.21
CA HIS A 381 -33.48 4.40 17.84
C HIS A 381 -32.26 3.46 17.68
N VAL A 382 -32.51 2.18 17.41
CA VAL A 382 -31.52 1.17 17.06
C VAL A 382 -31.32 1.14 15.55
N ARG A 383 -30.06 1.18 15.10
CA ARG A 383 -29.75 1.04 13.66
C ARG A 383 -30.03 -0.40 13.22
N ALA A 384 -30.98 -0.56 12.30
CA ALA A 384 -31.23 -1.80 11.58
C ALA A 384 -31.44 -1.52 10.08
N LYS A 385 -31.02 -2.44 9.22
CA LYS A 385 -31.11 -2.29 7.76
C LYS A 385 -31.35 -3.64 7.09
N ALA A 386 -32.36 -3.72 6.23
CA ALA A 386 -32.57 -4.88 5.38
C ALA A 386 -31.38 -5.06 4.40
N ILE A 387 -30.95 -6.31 4.25
CA ILE A 387 -29.92 -6.72 3.29
C ILE A 387 -30.62 -7.03 1.96
N PRO A 388 -30.09 -6.58 0.81
CA PRO A 388 -30.68 -6.86 -0.50
C PRO A 388 -30.43 -8.32 -0.92
N VAL A 389 -31.09 -9.24 -0.23
CA VAL A 389 -31.16 -10.68 -0.50
C VAL A 389 -32.62 -11.11 -0.42
N ASP A 390 -32.99 -12.07 -1.26
CA ASP A 390 -34.36 -12.57 -1.38
C ASP A 390 -34.58 -13.94 -0.74
N TYR A 391 -33.58 -14.47 -0.05
CA TYR A 391 -33.64 -15.72 0.72
C TYR A 391 -33.12 -15.51 2.15
N ALA A 392 -33.50 -16.41 3.06
CA ALA A 392 -33.12 -16.36 4.47
C ALA A 392 -32.14 -17.50 4.83
N SER A 393 -30.87 -17.37 4.43
CA SER A 393 -29.82 -18.30 4.86
C SER A 393 -29.59 -18.25 6.37
N HIS A 394 -29.03 -19.33 6.94
CA HIS A 394 -28.78 -19.47 8.38
C HIS A 394 -30.07 -19.46 9.23
N SER A 395 -31.17 -19.96 8.66
CA SER A 395 -32.47 -20.10 9.32
C SER A 395 -33.19 -21.39 8.90
N ALA A 396 -34.36 -21.67 9.48
CA ALA A 396 -35.17 -22.82 9.07
C ALA A 396 -35.59 -22.78 7.58
N HIS A 397 -35.56 -21.62 6.92
CA HIS A 397 -35.93 -21.48 5.49
C HIS A 397 -35.05 -22.32 4.54
N VAL A 398 -33.83 -22.69 4.94
CA VAL A 398 -32.97 -23.53 4.10
C VAL A 398 -33.19 -25.03 4.30
N GLU A 399 -33.92 -25.45 5.34
CA GLU A 399 -34.14 -26.88 5.66
C GLU A 399 -34.72 -27.70 4.49
N PRO A 400 -35.68 -27.18 3.68
CA PRO A 400 -36.23 -27.92 2.56
C PRO A 400 -35.20 -28.35 1.50
N ILE A 401 -34.08 -27.64 1.39
CA ILE A 401 -33.04 -27.92 0.37
C ILE A 401 -31.83 -28.69 0.92
N LEU A 402 -31.72 -28.91 2.24
CA LEU A 402 -30.54 -29.52 2.84
C LEU A 402 -30.35 -30.99 2.44
N GLY A 403 -31.44 -31.75 2.25
CA GLY A 403 -31.36 -33.14 1.81
C GLY A 403 -30.76 -33.26 0.41
N GLU A 404 -31.28 -32.49 -0.54
CA GLU A 404 -30.76 -32.43 -1.91
C GLU A 404 -29.32 -31.88 -1.93
N LEU A 405 -29.00 -30.89 -1.10
CA LEU A 405 -27.65 -30.34 -0.98
C LEU A 405 -26.65 -31.42 -0.54
N ALA A 406 -27.03 -32.25 0.45
CA ALA A 406 -26.18 -33.33 0.91
C ALA A 406 -25.89 -34.36 -0.20
N GLU A 407 -26.92 -34.72 -0.98
CA GLU A 407 -26.78 -35.67 -2.09
C GLU A 407 -25.88 -35.13 -3.21
N ILE A 408 -26.09 -33.88 -3.65
CA ILE A 408 -25.31 -33.32 -4.77
C ILE A 408 -23.87 -33.00 -4.39
N LEU A 409 -23.58 -32.79 -3.10
CA LEU A 409 -22.23 -32.57 -2.58
C LEU A 409 -21.54 -33.84 -2.08
N ALA A 410 -22.22 -35.00 -2.04
CA ALA A 410 -21.60 -36.27 -1.64
C ALA A 410 -20.28 -36.62 -2.37
N PRO A 411 -20.06 -36.24 -3.64
CA PRO A 411 -18.79 -36.47 -4.33
C PRO A 411 -17.63 -35.54 -3.96
N VAL A 412 -17.82 -34.55 -3.06
CA VAL A 412 -16.75 -33.66 -2.61
C VAL A 412 -15.75 -34.45 -1.78
N GLU A 413 -14.46 -34.30 -2.10
CA GLU A 413 -13.36 -34.97 -1.39
C GLU A 413 -12.57 -33.95 -0.53
N PRO A 414 -12.97 -33.72 0.73
CA PRO A 414 -12.27 -32.79 1.59
C PRO A 414 -10.88 -33.30 1.96
N ARG A 415 -9.99 -32.35 2.21
CA ARG A 415 -8.60 -32.58 2.64
C ARG A 415 -8.35 -31.83 3.94
N ARG A 416 -7.32 -32.26 4.65
CA ARG A 416 -6.80 -31.50 5.80
C ARG A 416 -6.27 -30.15 5.30
N PRO A 417 -6.60 -29.02 5.96
CA PRO A 417 -6.05 -27.72 5.60
C PRO A 417 -4.52 -27.68 5.69
N GLU A 418 -3.87 -27.14 4.66
CA GLU A 418 -2.44 -26.83 4.65
C GLU A 418 -2.15 -25.50 5.36
N VAL A 419 -3.04 -24.53 5.19
CA VAL A 419 -3.07 -23.29 5.98
C VAL A 419 -4.08 -23.46 7.11
N PRO A 420 -3.77 -23.11 8.37
CA PRO A 420 -4.71 -23.21 9.48
C PRO A 420 -6.05 -22.52 9.17
N PHE A 421 -7.15 -23.24 9.40
CA PHE A 421 -8.50 -22.76 9.14
C PHE A 421 -9.26 -22.64 10.45
N PHE A 422 -9.77 -21.44 10.76
CA PHE A 422 -10.66 -21.22 11.89
C PHE A 422 -12.10 -21.17 11.41
N SER A 423 -12.93 -22.13 11.83
CA SER A 423 -14.32 -22.23 11.36
C SER A 423 -15.22 -21.29 12.14
N THR A 424 -16.04 -20.54 11.40
CA THR A 424 -17.12 -19.71 11.95
C THR A 424 -18.39 -20.52 12.23
N VAL A 425 -18.44 -21.78 11.81
CA VAL A 425 -19.53 -22.71 12.13
C VAL A 425 -19.29 -23.35 13.50
N THR A 426 -18.10 -23.92 13.71
CA THR A 426 -17.76 -24.61 14.97
C THR A 426 -17.20 -23.66 16.03
N GLY A 427 -16.63 -22.51 15.62
CA GLY A 427 -15.93 -21.59 16.52
C GLY A 427 -14.59 -22.11 17.00
N ASP A 428 -13.95 -23.02 16.23
CA ASP A 428 -12.66 -23.63 16.57
C ASP A 428 -11.83 -23.93 15.31
N TRP A 429 -10.58 -24.33 15.52
CA TRP A 429 -9.66 -24.78 14.48
C TRP A 429 -10.12 -26.09 13.82
N VAL A 430 -10.07 -26.13 12.50
CA VAL A 430 -10.30 -27.35 11.71
C VAL A 430 -8.98 -28.10 11.57
N THR A 431 -8.89 -29.29 12.17
CA THR A 431 -7.66 -30.10 12.22
C THR A 431 -7.66 -31.32 11.29
N GLU A 432 -8.84 -31.71 10.82
CA GLU A 432 -9.10 -32.88 9.99
C GLU A 432 -9.74 -32.49 8.64
N ALA A 433 -9.97 -33.46 7.76
CA ALA A 433 -10.70 -33.27 6.50
C ALA A 433 -12.21 -33.12 6.73
N ALA A 434 -12.65 -31.94 7.21
CA ALA A 434 -14.01 -31.72 7.70
C ALA A 434 -14.99 -31.08 6.69
N PHE A 435 -14.53 -30.66 5.50
CA PHE A 435 -15.37 -29.90 4.54
C PHE A 435 -16.21 -30.78 3.61
N ASP A 436 -16.87 -31.78 4.17
CA ASP A 436 -17.79 -32.67 3.45
C ASP A 436 -19.18 -32.05 3.24
N ALA A 437 -20.10 -32.83 2.66
CA ALA A 437 -21.46 -32.39 2.39
C ALA A 437 -22.23 -31.99 3.68
N GLU A 438 -22.02 -32.69 4.79
CA GLU A 438 -22.68 -32.41 6.07
C GLU A 438 -22.22 -31.07 6.64
N TYR A 439 -20.91 -30.78 6.54
CA TYR A 439 -20.37 -29.48 6.90
C TYR A 439 -21.01 -28.35 6.09
N TRP A 440 -21.15 -28.49 4.77
CA TRP A 440 -21.73 -27.43 3.93
C TRP A 440 -23.23 -27.23 4.16
N CYS A 441 -23.98 -28.30 4.48
CA CYS A 441 -25.35 -28.19 4.98
C CYS A 441 -25.40 -27.42 6.32
N THR A 442 -24.48 -27.72 7.23
CA THR A 442 -24.38 -27.06 8.53
C THR A 442 -24.00 -25.59 8.38
N ASN A 443 -23.02 -25.27 7.52
CA ASN A 443 -22.62 -23.90 7.20
C ASN A 443 -23.77 -23.07 6.64
N LEU A 444 -24.62 -23.65 5.79
CA LEU A 444 -25.80 -22.96 5.23
C LEU A 444 -26.92 -22.74 6.27
N ARG A 445 -27.05 -23.66 7.25
CA ARG A 445 -28.17 -23.67 8.21
C ARG A 445 -27.88 -22.96 9.53
N GLN A 446 -26.66 -23.07 10.05
CA GLN A 446 -26.29 -22.59 11.38
C GLN A 446 -25.77 -21.15 11.34
N SER A 447 -25.82 -20.48 12.50
CA SER A 447 -25.35 -19.10 12.67
C SER A 447 -23.84 -18.96 12.41
N VAL A 448 -23.44 -17.87 11.77
CA VAL A 448 -22.03 -17.53 11.52
C VAL A 448 -21.43 -16.82 12.74
N ARG A 449 -20.45 -17.43 13.41
CA ARG A 449 -19.78 -16.90 14.62
C ARG A 449 -18.52 -16.10 14.28
N PHE A 450 -18.63 -15.14 13.37
CA PHE A 450 -17.48 -14.40 12.83
C PHE A 450 -16.75 -13.55 13.88
N GLY A 451 -17.49 -12.79 14.70
CA GLY A 451 -16.89 -11.94 15.73
C GLY A 451 -16.14 -12.75 16.79
N GLU A 452 -16.63 -13.94 17.13
CA GLU A 452 -15.93 -14.87 18.02
C GLU A 452 -14.64 -15.41 17.39
N ALA A 453 -14.67 -15.77 16.10
CA ALA A 453 -13.50 -16.22 15.38
C ALA A 453 -12.41 -15.15 15.31
N VAL A 454 -12.77 -13.91 14.96
CA VAL A 454 -11.81 -12.78 14.92
C VAL A 454 -11.22 -12.53 16.30
N ARG A 455 -12.03 -12.52 17.35
CA ARG A 455 -11.55 -12.36 18.74
C ARG A 455 -10.59 -13.49 19.14
N ALA A 456 -10.95 -14.74 18.87
CA ALA A 456 -10.11 -15.90 19.21
C ALA A 456 -8.77 -15.87 18.45
N LEU A 457 -8.77 -15.51 17.18
CA LEU A 457 -7.55 -15.33 16.38
C LEU A 457 -6.71 -14.17 16.93
N SER A 458 -7.34 -13.04 17.22
CA SER A 458 -6.71 -11.87 17.84
C SER A 458 -5.97 -12.31 19.12
N GLU A 459 -6.66 -12.93 20.09
CA GLU A 459 -6.09 -13.41 21.35
C GLU A 459 -4.90 -14.39 21.17
N GLN A 460 -4.79 -15.06 20.01
CA GLN A 460 -3.70 -15.99 19.65
C GLN A 460 -2.54 -15.35 18.86
N GLY A 461 -2.43 -14.01 18.87
CA GLY A 461 -1.31 -13.28 18.26
C GLY A 461 -1.41 -13.12 16.74
N TYR A 462 -2.60 -13.28 16.17
CA TYR A 462 -2.88 -12.83 14.81
C TYR A 462 -3.21 -11.33 14.82
N GLY A 463 -2.65 -10.59 13.87
CA GLY A 463 -2.66 -9.12 13.90
C GLY A 463 -2.98 -8.47 12.57
N LEU A 464 -2.54 -9.02 11.43
CA LEU A 464 -2.90 -8.47 10.12
C LEU A 464 -4.10 -9.22 9.54
N PHE A 465 -5.25 -8.58 9.45
CA PHE A 465 -6.45 -9.15 8.83
C PHE A 465 -6.64 -8.58 7.43
N VAL A 466 -6.53 -9.43 6.41
CA VAL A 466 -6.65 -9.03 5.00
C VAL A 466 -7.99 -9.54 4.46
N GLU A 467 -8.94 -8.64 4.22
CA GLU A 467 -10.20 -8.97 3.57
C GLU A 467 -9.99 -9.11 2.06
N ASN A 468 -10.11 -10.35 1.57
CA ASN A 468 -9.95 -10.70 0.16
C ASN A 468 -11.30 -10.56 -0.53
N SER A 469 -11.67 -9.36 -0.95
CA SER A 469 -12.99 -9.08 -1.52
C SER A 469 -12.99 -7.94 -2.55
N PRO A 470 -13.98 -7.90 -3.45
CA PRO A 470 -14.16 -6.79 -4.40
C PRO A 470 -14.61 -5.48 -3.75
N HIS A 471 -15.03 -5.52 -2.48
CA HIS A 471 -15.35 -4.35 -1.66
C HIS A 471 -15.37 -4.77 -0.17
N PRO A 472 -14.76 -4.00 0.74
CA PRO A 472 -14.76 -4.31 2.16
C PRO A 472 -16.18 -4.29 2.74
N VAL A 473 -16.65 -5.44 3.22
CA VAL A 473 -17.93 -5.56 3.94
C VAL A 473 -17.77 -6.01 5.39
N LEU A 474 -16.62 -6.58 5.74
CA LEU A 474 -16.29 -6.99 7.11
C LEU A 474 -15.26 -6.07 7.77
N LEU A 475 -14.60 -5.19 6.99
CA LEU A 475 -13.55 -4.30 7.47
C LEU A 475 -13.94 -3.51 8.73
N ALA A 476 -15.13 -2.90 8.78
CA ALA A 476 -15.56 -2.16 9.96
C ALA A 476 -15.71 -3.05 11.22
N ALA A 477 -16.12 -4.31 11.05
CA ALA A 477 -16.21 -5.27 12.15
C ALA A 477 -14.80 -5.75 12.58
N LEU A 478 -13.89 -5.94 11.62
CA LEU A 478 -12.50 -6.27 11.89
C LEU A 478 -11.77 -5.13 12.62
N GLU A 479 -11.91 -3.89 12.15
CA GLU A 479 -11.35 -2.68 12.77
C GLU A 479 -11.83 -2.53 14.22
N GLY A 480 -13.15 -2.64 14.45
CA GLY A 480 -13.69 -2.58 15.81
C GLY A 480 -13.24 -3.74 16.72
N ALA A 481 -12.84 -4.88 16.15
CA ALA A 481 -12.32 -6.01 16.93
C ALA A 481 -10.83 -5.87 17.29
N VAL A 482 -10.10 -4.97 16.65
CA VAL A 482 -8.66 -4.76 16.86
C VAL A 482 -8.30 -3.32 17.24
N GLU A 483 -9.28 -2.44 17.45
CA GLU A 483 -9.10 -1.01 17.72
C GLU A 483 -8.18 -0.73 18.92
N ASP A 484 -8.28 -1.56 19.97
CA ASP A 484 -7.49 -1.41 21.21
C ASP A 484 -6.09 -2.07 21.14
N ARG A 485 -5.61 -2.42 19.94
CA ARG A 485 -4.34 -3.13 19.74
C ARG A 485 -3.36 -2.39 18.84
N ASP A 486 -2.16 -2.18 19.36
CA ASP A 486 -1.06 -1.58 18.61
C ASP A 486 -0.37 -2.55 17.62
N ASP A 487 -0.61 -3.85 17.75
CA ASP A 487 0.02 -4.91 16.96
C ASP A 487 -0.93 -5.56 15.94
N ALA A 488 -2.08 -4.92 15.67
CA ALA A 488 -3.09 -5.41 14.76
C ALA A 488 -3.61 -4.31 13.81
N TYR A 489 -4.02 -4.75 12.62
CA TYR A 489 -4.54 -3.89 11.56
C TYR A 489 -5.41 -4.71 10.61
N ALA A 490 -6.50 -4.11 10.14
CA ALA A 490 -7.37 -4.70 9.13
C ALA A 490 -7.29 -3.90 7.83
N VAL A 491 -7.26 -4.60 6.69
CA VAL A 491 -7.14 -3.98 5.37
C VAL A 491 -8.02 -4.72 4.35
N GLY A 492 -8.70 -3.97 3.49
CA GLY A 492 -9.47 -4.53 2.37
C GLY A 492 -8.65 -4.62 1.09
N SER A 493 -9.05 -5.46 0.14
CA SER A 493 -8.32 -5.63 -1.13
C SER A 493 -8.71 -4.61 -2.20
N LEU A 494 -9.99 -4.57 -2.57
CA LEU A 494 -10.53 -3.64 -3.57
C LEU A 494 -11.65 -2.79 -2.98
N ARG A 495 -12.13 -1.81 -3.74
CA ARG A 495 -13.31 -1.02 -3.38
C ARG A 495 -14.29 -0.98 -4.55
N ARG A 496 -15.55 -0.65 -4.24
CA ARG A 496 -16.58 -0.48 -5.26
C ARG A 496 -16.18 0.66 -6.18
N ASP A 497 -16.34 0.46 -7.48
CA ASP A 497 -15.95 1.41 -8.53
C ASP A 497 -14.43 1.69 -8.59
N ASP A 498 -13.61 0.87 -7.91
CA ASP A 498 -12.15 0.99 -7.84
C ASP A 498 -11.52 -0.41 -7.73
N GLY A 499 -11.64 -1.17 -8.82
CA GLY A 499 -11.33 -2.60 -8.90
C GLY A 499 -10.03 -2.95 -9.63
N GLY A 500 -9.15 -1.97 -9.87
CA GLY A 500 -7.92 -2.13 -10.62
C GLY A 500 -6.67 -2.42 -9.77
N LEU A 501 -5.53 -2.54 -10.45
CA LEU A 501 -4.22 -2.77 -9.81
C LEU A 501 -3.82 -1.60 -8.91
N GLU A 502 -4.24 -0.38 -9.23
CA GLU A 502 -3.99 0.82 -8.44
C GLU A 502 -4.53 0.69 -7.01
N ARG A 503 -5.81 0.35 -6.85
CA ARG A 503 -6.42 0.08 -5.55
C ARG A 503 -5.75 -1.06 -4.80
N PHE A 504 -5.44 -2.14 -5.49
CA PHE A 504 -4.76 -3.28 -4.88
C PHE A 504 -3.38 -2.88 -4.33
N LEU A 505 -2.59 -2.12 -5.09
CA LEU A 505 -1.28 -1.64 -4.65
C LEU A 505 -1.38 -0.63 -3.50
N LEU A 506 -2.45 0.18 -3.45
CA LEU A 506 -2.73 1.04 -2.30
C LEU A 506 -3.03 0.22 -1.04
N SER A 507 -3.86 -0.82 -1.15
CA SER A 507 -4.14 -1.73 -0.03
C SER A 507 -2.90 -2.50 0.43
N LEU A 508 -2.06 -2.93 -0.51
CA LEU A 508 -0.75 -3.52 -0.21
C LEU A 508 0.17 -2.50 0.50
N GLY A 509 0.10 -1.23 0.08
CA GLY A 509 0.79 -0.11 0.71
C GLY A 509 0.31 0.16 2.13
N GLU A 510 -0.99 0.10 2.40
CA GLU A 510 -1.59 0.22 3.75
C GLU A 510 -1.04 -0.86 4.68
N ALA A 511 -1.02 -2.12 4.23
CA ALA A 511 -0.44 -3.23 4.99
C ALA A 511 1.07 -3.02 5.24
N TRP A 512 1.84 -2.65 4.20
CA TRP A 512 3.28 -2.42 4.31
C TRP A 512 3.63 -1.24 5.23
N ALA A 513 2.82 -0.17 5.18
CA ALA A 513 2.99 1.01 6.02
C ALA A 513 2.77 0.69 7.51
N ARG A 514 1.99 -0.35 7.82
CA ARG A 514 1.78 -0.88 9.17
C ARG A 514 2.81 -1.92 9.62
N GLY A 515 3.73 -2.31 8.74
CA GLY A 515 4.82 -3.23 9.06
C GLY A 515 4.76 -4.58 8.39
N ALA A 516 3.73 -4.86 7.57
CA ALA A 516 3.63 -6.13 6.87
C ALA A 516 4.86 -6.38 5.95
N PRO A 517 5.42 -7.61 5.93
CA PRO A 517 6.46 -7.96 4.99
C PRO A 517 5.86 -8.07 3.59
N VAL A 518 6.28 -7.18 2.69
CA VAL A 518 5.85 -7.16 1.29
C VAL A 518 7.07 -7.29 0.38
N ASP A 519 6.97 -8.22 -0.57
CA ASP A 519 7.85 -8.31 -1.72
C ASP A 519 7.27 -7.48 -2.87
N TRP A 520 7.93 -6.36 -3.16
CA TRP A 520 7.51 -5.41 -4.19
C TRP A 520 8.07 -5.74 -5.58
N TYR A 521 8.94 -6.75 -5.70
CA TYR A 521 9.53 -7.14 -6.98
C TYR A 521 8.49 -7.42 -8.08
N PRO A 522 7.32 -8.05 -7.81
CA PRO A 522 6.30 -8.25 -8.84
C PRO A 522 5.74 -6.97 -9.46
N ALA A 523 5.76 -5.82 -8.76
CA ALA A 523 5.34 -4.53 -9.32
C ALA A 523 6.36 -3.94 -10.31
N PHE A 524 7.57 -4.49 -10.35
CA PHE A 524 8.68 -3.98 -11.14
C PHE A 524 9.32 -5.12 -11.95
N PRO A 525 8.77 -5.49 -13.12
CA PRO A 525 9.45 -6.41 -14.05
C PRO A 525 10.59 -5.69 -14.82
N GLY A 526 11.81 -6.23 -14.85
CA GLY A 526 12.95 -5.67 -15.61
C GLY A 526 14.15 -5.16 -14.78
N ASP A 527 15.15 -4.57 -15.44
CA ASP A 527 16.40 -4.08 -14.81
C ASP A 527 16.18 -2.76 -14.04
N PRO A 528 16.75 -2.55 -12.83
CA PRO A 528 16.81 -1.27 -12.12
C PRO A 528 17.17 -0.06 -12.98
N GLY A 529 18.08 -0.22 -13.94
CA GLY A 529 18.70 0.91 -14.63
C GLY A 529 19.46 1.85 -13.68
N ASP A 530 20.15 2.85 -14.24
CA ASP A 530 20.98 3.80 -13.47
C ASP A 530 20.18 5.04 -13.03
N VAL A 531 19.18 4.86 -12.17
CA VAL A 531 18.39 5.98 -11.62
C VAL A 531 19.08 6.61 -10.40
N ARG A 532 19.41 7.91 -10.49
CA ARG A 532 20.02 8.68 -9.39
C ARG A 532 18.96 9.37 -8.54
N LEU A 533 18.51 8.69 -7.50
CA LEU A 533 17.57 9.28 -6.54
C LEU A 533 18.26 10.22 -5.52
N PRO A 534 17.55 11.22 -4.96
CA PRO A 534 18.02 12.02 -3.83
C PRO A 534 18.50 11.18 -2.65
N THR A 535 19.45 11.72 -1.87
CA THR A 535 19.92 11.11 -0.62
C THR A 535 18.93 11.32 0.52
N TYR A 536 19.19 10.71 1.68
CA TYR A 536 18.32 10.87 2.85
C TYR A 536 18.25 12.34 3.35
N PRO A 537 17.04 12.90 3.59
CA PRO A 537 16.87 14.24 4.13
C PRO A 537 17.13 14.28 5.64
N PHE A 538 18.40 14.48 6.02
CA PHE A 538 18.80 14.55 7.43
C PHE A 538 18.16 15.75 8.15
N GLN A 539 17.41 15.44 9.20
CA GLN A 539 16.80 16.40 10.13
C GLN A 539 17.86 16.90 11.10
N ARG A 540 18.59 17.94 10.70
CA ARG A 540 19.78 18.41 11.42
C ARG A 540 19.39 19.27 12.61
N ARG A 541 20.03 18.99 13.74
CA ARG A 541 20.04 19.87 14.92
C ARG A 541 21.47 20.31 15.17
N ARG A 542 21.66 21.54 15.64
CA ARG A 542 22.97 22.00 16.09
C ARG A 542 23.33 21.24 17.36
N LEU A 543 24.32 20.35 17.26
CA LEU A 543 24.93 19.67 18.38
C LEU A 543 26.36 20.18 18.51
N TRP A 544 26.61 20.98 19.55
CA TRP A 544 27.92 21.58 19.79
C TRP A 544 28.17 21.67 21.29
N ILE A 545 29.36 21.25 21.75
CA ILE A 545 29.78 21.47 23.14
C ILE A 545 30.27 22.91 23.21
N GLU A 546 29.48 23.77 23.84
CA GLU A 546 29.84 25.17 24.04
C GLU A 546 30.84 25.30 25.19
N PRO A 547 31.86 26.16 25.06
CA PRO A 547 32.72 26.48 26.19
C PRO A 547 31.89 27.12 27.31
N PRO A 548 32.21 26.88 28.60
CA PRO A 548 31.33 27.24 29.73
C PRO A 548 30.87 28.70 29.75
N ALA A 549 31.74 29.64 29.36
CA ALA A 549 31.42 31.07 29.31
C ALA A 549 30.36 31.43 28.25
N ALA A 550 30.33 30.71 27.13
CA ALA A 550 29.33 30.92 26.09
C ALA A 550 27.96 30.34 26.49
N ALA A 551 27.95 29.23 27.24
CA ALA A 551 26.72 28.65 27.78
C ALA A 551 26.04 29.58 28.80
N LEU A 552 26.81 30.16 29.73
CA LEU A 552 26.32 31.11 30.73
C LEU A 552 25.74 32.39 30.09
N ALA A 553 26.44 32.96 29.10
CA ALA A 553 25.95 34.14 28.39
C ALA A 553 24.62 33.87 27.65
N ARG A 554 24.43 32.64 27.15
CA ARG A 554 23.21 32.23 26.45
C ARG A 554 22.05 31.95 27.41
N GLU A 555 22.32 31.41 28.59
CA GLU A 555 21.31 31.29 29.67
C GLU A 555 20.83 32.67 30.12
N GLU A 556 21.75 33.61 30.37
CA GLU A 556 21.40 35.01 30.71
C GLU A 556 20.55 35.66 29.61
N GLN A 557 20.89 35.40 28.34
CA GLN A 557 20.15 35.93 27.20
C GLN A 557 18.76 35.29 27.05
N SER A 558 18.63 33.98 27.27
CA SER A 558 17.33 33.29 27.28
C SER A 558 16.41 33.78 28.42
N VAL A 559 16.97 34.09 29.59
CA VAL A 559 16.22 34.67 30.71
C VAL A 559 15.77 36.09 30.38
N ALA A 560 16.67 36.89 29.79
CA ALA A 560 16.34 38.24 29.33
C ALA A 560 15.31 38.26 28.19
N ASP A 561 15.36 37.31 27.26
CA ASP A 561 14.39 37.14 26.18
C ASP A 561 13.02 36.70 26.72
N GLY A 562 12.98 35.91 27.79
CA GLY A 562 11.76 35.60 28.53
C GLY A 562 11.14 36.78 29.29
N TRP A 563 11.89 37.88 29.48
CA TRP A 563 11.40 39.13 30.07
C TRP A 563 10.88 40.14 29.04
N ARG A 564 11.07 39.87 27.74
CA ARG A 564 10.57 40.71 26.66
C ARG A 564 9.20 40.22 26.23
N TYR A 565 8.24 41.13 26.13
CA TYR A 565 6.97 40.84 25.48
C TYR A 565 7.21 40.61 23.99
N ALA A 566 6.79 39.44 23.49
CA ALA A 566 6.70 39.17 22.06
C ALA A 566 5.41 39.84 21.54
N VAL A 567 5.56 40.76 20.59
CA VAL A 567 4.42 41.29 19.83
C VAL A 567 4.19 40.34 18.66
N ASP A 568 3.09 39.61 18.72
CA ASP A 568 2.63 38.73 17.64
C ASP A 568 1.42 39.37 16.96
N TRP A 569 1.29 39.20 15.65
CA TRP A 569 0.21 39.79 14.86
C TRP A 569 -0.73 38.70 14.39
N THR A 570 -1.95 38.71 14.89
CA THR A 570 -3.02 37.84 14.41
C THR A 570 -3.89 38.63 13.44
N GLU A 571 -4.08 38.10 12.24
CA GLU A 571 -5.02 38.69 11.29
C GLU A 571 -6.45 38.59 11.84
N VAL A 572 -7.12 39.73 11.96
CA VAL A 572 -8.50 39.81 12.45
C VAL A 572 -9.39 40.13 11.24
N PRO A 573 -10.51 39.43 11.01
CA PRO A 573 -11.39 39.71 9.89
C PRO A 573 -11.92 41.15 9.97
N GLU A 574 -11.72 41.95 8.93
CA GLU A 574 -12.27 43.31 8.85
C GLU A 574 -13.80 43.30 8.86
N THR A 575 -14.41 43.70 9.98
CA THR A 575 -15.85 43.98 10.03
C THR A 575 -16.11 45.44 9.72
N GLY A 576 -16.30 45.74 8.44
CA GLY A 576 -16.98 46.95 7.96
C GLY A 576 -16.20 48.27 8.07
N ALA A 577 -16.32 49.11 7.04
CA ALA A 577 -15.72 50.44 7.00
C ALA A 577 -16.17 51.27 8.21
N THR A 578 -15.21 51.56 9.09
CA THR A 578 -15.40 52.42 10.26
C THR A 578 -14.73 53.75 9.95
N GLU A 579 -15.43 54.88 10.10
CA GLU A 579 -14.77 56.19 10.08
C GLU A 579 -13.83 56.29 11.29
N LEU A 580 -12.58 56.66 11.03
CA LEU A 580 -11.54 56.75 12.04
C LEU A 580 -11.60 58.14 12.71
N ASP A 581 -12.10 58.19 13.94
CA ASP A 581 -12.11 59.42 14.75
C ASP A 581 -10.85 59.49 15.62
N GLY A 582 -10.19 60.65 15.70
CA GLY A 582 -9.02 60.90 16.56
C GLY A 582 -7.68 61.08 15.83
N ASP A 583 -6.58 61.17 16.59
CA ASP A 583 -5.23 61.33 16.06
C ASP A 583 -4.61 59.96 15.76
N TRP A 584 -4.28 59.70 14.49
CA TRP A 584 -3.74 58.41 14.03
C TRP A 584 -2.32 58.56 13.47
N LEU A 585 -1.50 57.54 13.72
CA LEU A 585 -0.18 57.38 13.11
C LEU A 585 -0.29 56.41 11.93
N VAL A 586 -0.20 56.92 10.71
CA VAL A 586 -0.25 56.11 9.47
C VAL A 586 1.17 55.83 9.00
N VAL A 587 1.49 54.56 8.76
CA VAL A 587 2.78 54.15 8.20
C VAL A 587 2.62 53.95 6.71
N THR A 588 3.24 54.83 5.91
CA THR A 588 3.27 54.71 4.45
C THR A 588 4.66 54.27 3.98
N PRO A 589 4.77 53.56 2.83
CA PRO A 589 6.06 53.34 2.18
C PRO A 589 6.71 54.69 1.84
N GLN A 590 8.04 54.75 1.87
CA GLN A 590 8.79 56.00 1.76
C GLN A 590 8.81 56.56 0.31
N ALA A 591 7.69 57.13 -0.13
CA ALA A 591 7.58 58.16 -1.18
C ALA A 591 6.14 58.74 -1.23
N PRO A 592 5.93 60.08 -1.10
CA PRO A 592 4.62 60.68 -1.36
C PRO A 592 4.50 61.16 -2.82
N ASP A 593 3.42 60.77 -3.49
CA ASP A 593 2.83 61.57 -4.56
C ASP A 593 2.17 62.81 -3.91
N THR A 594 2.34 63.99 -4.50
CA THR A 594 2.15 65.31 -3.88
C THR A 594 0.69 65.76 -3.64
N THR A 595 -0.25 64.85 -3.41
CA THR A 595 -1.67 65.21 -3.21
C THR A 595 -2.25 64.84 -1.84
N GLY A 596 -1.46 64.27 -0.92
CA GLY A 596 -1.84 64.18 0.50
C GLY A 596 -3.17 63.46 0.78
N THR A 597 -3.58 62.54 -0.09
CA THR A 597 -4.75 61.67 0.11
C THR A 597 -4.27 60.22 0.09
N VAL A 598 -4.48 59.50 1.19
CA VAL A 598 -4.29 58.05 1.30
C VAL A 598 -5.70 57.45 1.24
N THR A 599 -6.04 56.78 0.14
CA THR A 599 -7.22 55.89 0.09
C THR A 599 -6.86 54.51 0.59
#